data_AF-A0A7X4KIS1-F1
#
_entry.id   AF-A0A7X4KIS1-F1
#
_cell.length_a   1.000
_cell.length_b   1.000
_cell.length_c   1.000
_cell.angle_alpha   90.00
_cell.angle_beta   90.00
_cell.angle_gamma   90.00
#
_symmetry.space_group_name_H-M   'P 1'
#
loop_
_entity.id
_entity.type
_entity.pdbx_description
1 polymer ?
#
loop_
_entity_poly.entity_id
_entity_poly.type
_entity_poly.pdbx_seq_one_letter_code
_entity_poly.pdbx_strand_id
1 'polypeptide(L)'
;MFIRILAGIAALVTAIVVGGVSGLTFYVWPTGLHDQELAITPEVIQHLRSLKSEHKFGPDPAAFYPGAMHESERLMAQASVDSTIESLIAELPARPQRSTVLRTIKHTLARPGTSESEERDQILSYLTKVMAVCGVDSSDELFNVWRYGFPYGWLM
;
A
#
# COMPACT_ATOMS: atom_id res chain seq x y z
N MET A 1 13.51 -40.75 -3.40
CA MET A 1 12.36 -39.89 -3.75
C MET A 1 12.05 -38.89 -2.63
N PHE A 2 11.83 -39.36 -1.39
CA PHE A 2 11.56 -38.51 -0.22
C PHE A 2 12.60 -37.39 0.04
N ILE A 3 13.90 -37.70 0.00
CA ILE A 3 14.97 -36.71 0.21
C ILE A 3 14.93 -35.57 -0.82
N ARG A 4 14.59 -35.87 -2.08
CA ARG A 4 14.48 -34.85 -3.15
C ARG A 4 13.28 -33.94 -2.94
N ILE A 5 12.16 -34.49 -2.48
CA ILE A 5 10.97 -33.73 -2.11
C ILE A 5 11.29 -32.81 -0.93
N LEU A 6 11.93 -33.33 0.10
CA LEU A 6 12.28 -32.57 1.31
C LEU A 6 13.29 -31.45 1.02
N ALA A 7 14.28 -31.71 0.16
CA ALA A 7 15.21 -30.69 -0.32
C ALA A 7 14.51 -29.61 -1.16
N GLY A 8 13.54 -30.00 -2.00
CA GLY A 8 12.74 -29.06 -2.77
C GLY A 8 11.88 -28.13 -1.89
N ILE A 9 11.23 -28.69 -0.86
CA ILE A 9 10.46 -27.90 0.12
C ILE A 9 11.38 -26.94 0.88
N ALA A 10 12.53 -27.43 1.35
CA ALA A 10 13.50 -26.58 2.06
C ALA A 10 13.97 -25.41 1.19
N ALA A 11 14.31 -25.67 -0.07
CA ALA A 11 14.72 -24.62 -1.01
C ALA A 11 13.61 -23.58 -1.25
N LEU A 12 12.36 -24.01 -1.37
CA LEU A 12 11.21 -23.11 -1.51
C LEU A 12 11.04 -22.22 -0.27
N VAL A 13 11.07 -22.81 0.93
CA VAL A 13 10.97 -22.05 2.19
C VAL A 13 12.11 -21.04 2.30
N THR A 14 13.34 -21.45 1.99
CA THR A 14 14.49 -20.54 1.97
C THR A 14 14.29 -19.39 0.98
N ALA A 15 13.80 -19.66 -0.23
CA ALA A 15 13.53 -18.62 -1.21
C ALA A 15 12.47 -17.61 -0.74
N ILE A 16 11.39 -18.08 -0.08
CA ILE A 16 10.35 -17.22 0.50
C ILE A 16 10.94 -16.33 1.61
N VAL A 17 11.70 -16.92 2.53
CA VAL A 17 12.35 -16.18 3.63
C VAL A 17 13.32 -15.13 3.10
N VAL A 18 14.19 -15.50 2.17
CA VAL A 18 15.15 -14.58 1.54
C VAL A 18 14.41 -13.47 0.80
N GLY A 19 13.35 -13.80 0.05
CA GLY A 19 12.54 -12.81 -0.65
C GLY A 19 11.90 -11.79 0.28
N GLY A 20 11.35 -12.24 1.41
CA GLY A 20 10.71 -11.34 2.38
C GLY A 20 11.70 -10.47 3.13
N VAL A 21 12.79 -11.04 3.65
CA VAL A 21 13.83 -10.28 4.38
C VAL A 21 14.55 -9.27 3.49
N SER A 22 14.75 -9.59 2.21
CA SER A 22 15.35 -8.66 1.24
C SER A 22 14.39 -7.60 0.71
N GLY A 23 13.09 -7.73 0.96
CA GLY A 23 12.04 -6.90 0.36
C GLY A 23 11.72 -7.23 -1.11
N LEU A 24 12.40 -8.19 -1.72
CA LEU A 24 12.15 -8.61 -3.11
C LEU A 24 10.69 -9.03 -3.32
N THR A 25 10.08 -9.68 -2.32
CA THR A 25 8.67 -10.11 -2.36
C THR A 25 7.74 -8.94 -2.67
N PHE A 26 7.98 -7.76 -2.10
CA PHE A 26 7.18 -6.56 -2.39
C PHE A 26 7.26 -6.15 -3.86
N TYR A 27 8.47 -6.10 -4.43
CA TYR A 27 8.68 -5.65 -5.80
C TYR A 27 8.02 -6.57 -6.83
N VAL A 28 7.98 -7.89 -6.57
CA VAL A 28 7.32 -8.87 -7.45
C VAL A 28 5.85 -9.11 -7.09
N TRP A 29 5.35 -8.53 -5.98
CA TRP A 29 3.97 -8.75 -5.54
C TRP A 29 2.95 -8.28 -6.59
N PRO A 30 2.00 -9.13 -7.01
CA PRO A 30 1.09 -8.79 -8.10
C PRO A 30 0.02 -7.80 -7.62
N THR A 31 -0.35 -6.85 -8.48
CA THR A 31 -1.46 -5.91 -8.23
C THR A 31 -2.67 -6.16 -9.14
N GLY A 32 -2.58 -7.14 -10.04
CA GLY A 32 -3.62 -7.48 -11.02
C GLY A 32 -4.37 -8.77 -10.72
N LEU A 33 -4.15 -9.41 -9.56
CA LEU A 33 -4.95 -10.56 -9.16
C LEU A 33 -6.37 -10.10 -8.85
N HIS A 34 -7.37 -10.86 -9.30
CA HIS A 34 -8.79 -10.55 -9.10
C HIS A 34 -9.13 -9.10 -9.51
N ASP A 35 -8.59 -8.66 -10.66
CA ASP A 35 -8.84 -7.31 -11.14
C ASP A 35 -10.32 -7.12 -11.48
N GLN A 36 -10.86 -5.97 -11.12
CA GLN A 36 -12.27 -5.64 -11.28
C GLN A 36 -12.41 -4.19 -11.72
N GLU A 37 -13.43 -3.94 -12.55
CA GLU A 37 -13.81 -2.60 -12.93
C GLU A 37 -14.46 -1.87 -11.74
N LEU A 38 -14.11 -0.60 -11.57
CA LEU A 38 -14.55 0.25 -10.47
C LEU A 38 -15.56 1.27 -10.99
N ALA A 39 -16.57 1.59 -10.19
CA ALA A 39 -17.52 2.66 -10.49
C ALA A 39 -16.90 4.04 -10.17
N ILE A 40 -16.06 4.55 -11.08
CA ILE A 40 -15.39 5.85 -10.90
C ILE A 40 -16.32 6.99 -11.34
N THR A 41 -17.11 7.51 -10.39
CA THR A 41 -18.00 8.64 -10.60
C THR A 41 -17.32 9.98 -10.29
N PRO A 42 -17.88 11.13 -10.72
CA PRO A 42 -17.40 12.44 -10.30
C PRO A 42 -17.32 12.62 -8.77
N GLU A 43 -18.23 12.00 -8.02
CA GLU A 43 -18.25 12.01 -6.55
C GLU A 43 -17.04 11.29 -5.96
N VAL A 44 -16.65 10.13 -6.53
CA VAL A 44 -15.40 9.43 -6.14
C VAL A 44 -14.19 10.34 -6.34
N ILE A 45 -14.10 11.01 -7.49
CA ILE A 45 -13.02 11.96 -7.77
C ILE A 45 -13.04 13.14 -6.80
N GLN A 46 -14.22 13.65 -6.45
CA GLN A 46 -14.36 14.73 -5.48
C GLN A 46 -13.97 14.29 -4.06
N HIS A 47 -14.30 13.07 -3.65
CA HIS A 47 -13.86 12.50 -2.37
C HIS A 47 -12.34 12.34 -2.31
N LEU A 48 -11.70 11.89 -3.40
CA LEU A 48 -10.24 11.86 -3.51
C LEU A 48 -9.64 13.27 -3.36
N ARG A 49 -10.22 14.29 -4.00
CA ARG A 49 -9.78 15.69 -3.82
C ARG A 49 -9.92 16.18 -2.39
N SER A 50 -11.03 15.84 -1.73
CA SER A 50 -11.25 16.15 -0.30
C SER A 50 -10.17 15.50 0.56
N LEU A 51 -9.94 14.19 0.38
CA LEU A 51 -8.92 13.45 1.10
C LEU A 51 -7.52 14.04 0.86
N LYS A 52 -7.19 14.46 -0.37
CA LYS A 52 -5.93 15.16 -0.67
C LYS A 52 -5.77 16.44 0.15
N SER A 53 -6.85 17.20 0.38
CA SER A 53 -6.79 18.47 1.12
C SER A 53 -6.65 18.32 2.65
N GLU A 54 -6.87 17.12 3.19
CA GLU A 54 -6.74 16.87 4.63
C GLU A 54 -5.29 17.04 5.12
N HIS A 55 -5.15 17.53 6.35
CA HIS A 55 -3.88 17.55 7.07
C HIS A 55 -3.62 16.18 7.72
N LYS A 56 -2.83 15.34 7.06
CA LYS A 56 -2.80 13.89 7.31
C LYS A 56 -1.89 13.42 8.44
N PHE A 57 -0.82 14.17 8.67
CA PHE A 57 0.30 13.77 9.52
C PHE A 57 0.47 14.66 10.76
N GLY A 58 -0.59 15.37 11.15
CA GLY A 58 -0.69 16.01 12.46
C GLY A 58 -1.18 15.04 13.55
N PRO A 59 -1.27 15.48 14.81
CA PRO A 59 -1.79 14.66 15.89
C PRO A 59 -3.23 14.20 15.62
N ASP A 60 -3.49 12.91 15.76
CA ASP A 60 -4.80 12.28 15.65
C ASP A 60 -5.06 11.40 16.89
N PRO A 61 -5.71 11.96 17.93
CA PRO A 61 -6.01 11.22 19.15
C PRO A 61 -6.93 10.02 18.94
N ALA A 62 -7.78 10.03 17.91
CA ALA A 62 -8.68 8.92 17.64
C ALA A 62 -7.92 7.71 17.06
N ALA A 63 -6.84 7.97 16.32
CA ALA A 63 -5.94 6.96 15.79
C ALA A 63 -4.74 6.64 16.71
N PHE A 64 -4.65 7.28 17.89
CA PHE A 64 -3.46 7.25 18.77
C PHE A 64 -2.16 7.63 18.05
N TYR A 65 -2.25 8.42 16.98
CA TYR A 65 -1.11 8.89 16.22
C TYR A 65 -0.66 10.24 16.77
N PRO A 66 0.55 10.36 17.33
CA PRO A 66 1.00 11.61 17.96
C PRO A 66 1.26 12.74 16.97
N GLY A 67 1.31 12.45 15.66
CA GLY A 67 1.79 13.36 14.64
C GLY A 67 3.27 13.14 14.35
N ALA A 68 3.70 13.50 13.14
CA ALA A 68 5.12 13.39 12.80
C ALA A 68 5.97 14.32 13.69
N MET A 69 7.10 13.81 14.18
CA MET A 69 7.95 14.53 15.13
C MET A 69 8.58 15.78 14.49
N HIS A 70 8.96 15.68 13.22
CA HIS A 70 9.58 16.76 12.47
C HIS A 70 8.72 17.21 11.29
N GLU A 71 8.69 18.53 11.08
CA GLU A 71 7.93 19.14 9.97
C GLU A 71 8.38 18.64 8.60
N SER A 72 9.68 18.35 8.42
CA SER A 72 10.21 17.77 7.19
C SER A 72 9.63 16.38 6.90
N GLU A 73 9.56 15.52 7.91
CA GLU A 73 8.98 14.18 7.81
C GLU A 73 7.49 14.24 7.55
N ARG A 74 6.78 15.13 8.25
CA ARG A 74 5.36 15.41 8.03
C ARG A 74 5.07 15.76 6.57
N LEU A 75 5.84 16.70 6.01
CA LEU A 75 5.69 17.15 4.63
C LEU A 75 6.01 16.04 3.63
N MET A 76 7.07 15.26 3.86
CA MET A 76 7.46 14.14 3.00
C MET A 76 6.41 13.02 2.99
N ALA A 77 5.91 12.64 4.17
CA ALA A 77 4.87 11.62 4.31
C ALA A 77 3.56 12.09 3.67
N GLN A 78 3.17 13.36 3.90
CA GLN A 78 1.99 13.94 3.27
C GLN A 78 2.11 13.97 1.75
N ALA A 79 3.24 14.43 1.21
CA ALA A 79 3.48 14.47 -0.23
C ALA A 79 3.39 13.07 -0.87
N SER A 80 3.80 12.03 -0.16
CA SER A 80 3.71 10.64 -0.63
C SER A 80 2.25 10.21 -0.84
N VAL A 81 1.38 10.46 0.14
CA VAL A 81 -0.06 10.17 0.01
C VAL A 81 -0.71 11.08 -1.03
N ASP A 82 -0.42 12.38 -1.01
CA ASP A 82 -1.04 13.37 -1.91
C ASP A 82 -0.70 13.10 -3.38
N SER A 83 0.54 12.69 -3.67
CA SER A 83 0.96 12.32 -5.03
C SER A 83 0.30 11.02 -5.52
N THR A 84 0.01 10.08 -4.60
CA THR A 84 -0.78 8.88 -4.91
C THR A 84 -2.19 9.28 -5.33
N ILE A 85 -2.85 10.11 -4.52
CA ILE A 85 -4.21 10.58 -4.78
C ILE A 85 -4.27 11.35 -6.11
N GLU A 86 -3.29 12.22 -6.37
CA GLU A 86 -3.21 12.97 -7.62
C GLU A 86 -3.07 12.06 -8.85
N SER A 87 -2.21 11.05 -8.77
CA SER A 87 -2.04 10.06 -9.84
C SER A 87 -3.34 9.29 -10.10
N LEU A 88 -4.07 8.91 -9.04
CA LEU A 88 -5.37 8.24 -9.16
C LEU A 88 -6.44 9.12 -9.78
N ILE A 89 -6.53 10.40 -9.38
CA ILE A 89 -7.45 11.37 -9.98
C ILE A 89 -7.22 11.49 -11.50
N ALA A 90 -5.96 11.41 -11.95
CA ALA A 90 -5.61 11.49 -13.36
C ALA A 90 -5.86 10.17 -14.12
N GLU A 91 -5.53 9.02 -13.53
CA GLU A 91 -5.56 7.73 -14.22
C GLU A 91 -6.94 7.05 -14.23
N LEU A 92 -7.68 7.11 -13.11
CA LEU A 92 -8.90 6.33 -12.92
C LEU A 92 -10.04 6.63 -13.91
N PRO A 93 -10.25 7.88 -14.39
CA PRO A 93 -11.28 8.15 -15.40
C PRO A 93 -11.07 7.39 -16.71
N ALA A 94 -9.81 7.13 -17.09
CA ALA A 94 -9.47 6.39 -18.31
C ALA A 94 -9.23 4.89 -18.05
N ARG A 95 -8.86 4.54 -16.81
CA ARG A 95 -8.49 3.18 -16.40
C ARG A 95 -9.12 2.84 -15.04
N PRO A 96 -10.45 2.65 -15.00
CA PRO A 96 -11.19 2.43 -13.76
C PRO A 96 -11.04 0.98 -13.28
N GLN A 97 -9.81 0.54 -13.02
CA GLN A 97 -9.52 -0.82 -12.55
C GLN A 97 -8.95 -0.80 -11.14
N ARG A 98 -9.29 -1.83 -10.35
CA ARG A 98 -8.67 -2.09 -9.05
C ARG A 98 -7.15 -2.18 -9.16
N SER A 99 -6.64 -2.82 -10.22
CA SER A 99 -5.21 -2.93 -10.46
C SER A 99 -4.54 -1.58 -10.70
N THR A 100 -5.23 -0.59 -11.25
CA THR A 100 -4.74 0.80 -11.35
C THR A 100 -4.55 1.38 -9.96
N VAL A 101 -5.52 1.22 -9.05
CA VAL A 101 -5.40 1.68 -7.66
C VAL A 101 -4.19 1.06 -6.97
N LEU A 102 -4.11 -0.27 -6.97
CA LEU A 102 -3.05 -0.99 -6.26
C LEU A 102 -1.66 -0.75 -6.87
N ARG A 103 -1.56 -0.66 -8.21
CA ARG A 103 -0.30 -0.34 -8.89
C ARG A 103 0.20 1.06 -8.53
N THR A 104 -0.68 2.05 -8.52
CA THR A 104 -0.32 3.43 -8.18
C THR A 104 0.11 3.54 -6.72
N ILE A 105 -0.59 2.87 -5.80
CA ILE A 105 -0.18 2.77 -4.40
C ILE A 105 1.19 2.08 -4.27
N LYS A 106 1.38 0.94 -4.92
CA LYS A 106 2.65 0.19 -4.91
C LYS A 106 3.81 1.06 -5.38
N HIS A 107 3.60 1.85 -6.43
CA HIS A 107 4.63 2.75 -6.94
C HIS A 107 5.04 3.81 -5.91
N THR A 108 4.10 4.36 -5.14
CA THR A 108 4.41 5.28 -4.03
C THR A 108 5.18 4.57 -2.93
N LEU A 109 4.71 3.39 -2.50
CA LEU A 109 5.33 2.61 -1.43
C LEU A 109 6.74 2.10 -1.80
N ALA A 110 7.04 1.96 -3.08
CA ALA A 110 8.37 1.60 -3.58
C ALA A 110 9.39 2.74 -3.52
N ARG A 111 8.95 3.99 -3.31
CA ARG A 111 9.88 5.11 -3.19
C ARG A 111 10.65 4.99 -1.87
N PRO A 112 11.98 5.21 -1.89
CA PRO A 112 12.76 5.27 -0.66
C PRO A 112 12.20 6.38 0.24
N GLY A 113 11.70 6.00 1.42
CA GLY A 113 11.25 6.93 2.44
C GLY A 113 11.97 6.63 3.74
N THR A 114 12.36 7.68 4.48
CA THR A 114 12.96 7.60 5.82
C THR A 114 11.90 7.66 6.92
N SER A 115 10.65 7.32 6.61
CA SER A 115 9.54 7.40 7.56
C SER A 115 9.74 6.40 8.70
N GLU A 116 9.68 6.90 9.93
CA GLU A 116 9.67 6.07 11.14
C GLU A 116 8.41 5.17 11.16
N SER A 117 8.40 4.22 12.08
CA SER A 117 7.36 3.18 12.15
C SER A 117 5.94 3.76 12.17
N GLU A 118 5.71 4.86 12.89
CA GLU A 118 4.39 5.46 13.06
C GLU A 118 3.91 6.15 11.78
N GLU A 119 4.77 6.87 11.05
CA GLU A 119 4.44 7.49 9.77
C GLU A 119 4.12 6.43 8.72
N ARG A 120 4.81 5.28 8.75
CA ARG A 120 4.50 4.15 7.85
C ARG A 120 3.10 3.62 8.10
N ASP A 121 2.71 3.46 9.36
CA ASP A 121 1.38 2.97 9.72
C ASP A 121 0.30 4.02 9.38
N GLN A 122 0.59 5.31 9.57
CA GLN A 122 -0.30 6.40 9.16
C GLN A 122 -0.44 6.51 7.63
N ILE A 123 0.63 6.30 6.87
CA ILE A 123 0.58 6.18 5.40
C ILE A 123 -0.37 5.05 5.02
N LEU A 124 -0.22 3.85 5.59
CA LEU A 124 -1.10 2.72 5.29
C LEU A 124 -2.56 2.99 5.65
N SER A 125 -2.82 3.69 6.76
CA SER A 125 -4.16 4.15 7.15
C SER A 125 -4.80 5.03 6.07
N TYR A 126 -4.07 6.04 5.57
CA TYR A 126 -4.58 6.90 4.51
C TYR A 126 -4.71 6.18 3.16
N LEU A 127 -3.79 5.29 2.81
CA LEU A 127 -3.89 4.49 1.59
C LEU A 127 -5.08 3.51 1.65
N THR A 128 -5.43 3.03 2.84
CA THR A 128 -6.67 2.27 3.08
C THR A 128 -7.91 3.14 2.83
N LYS A 129 -7.92 4.39 3.31
CA LYS A 129 -9.00 5.35 3.00
C LYS A 129 -9.12 5.62 1.50
N VAL A 130 -7.98 5.78 0.81
CA VAL A 130 -7.94 5.96 -0.65
C VAL A 130 -8.57 4.77 -1.36
N MET A 131 -8.20 3.54 -0.98
CA MET A 131 -8.78 2.32 -1.52
C MET A 131 -10.30 2.27 -1.30
N ALA A 132 -10.75 2.55 -0.07
CA ALA A 132 -12.18 2.58 0.26
C ALA A 132 -12.96 3.59 -0.59
N VAL A 133 -12.41 4.80 -0.79
CA VAL A 133 -13.01 5.83 -1.67
C VAL A 133 -13.14 5.31 -3.11
N CYS A 134 -12.17 4.52 -3.59
CA CYS A 134 -12.19 3.94 -4.93
C CYS A 134 -13.05 2.66 -5.05
N GLY A 135 -13.62 2.15 -3.95
CA GLY A 135 -14.35 0.88 -3.95
C GLY A 135 -13.45 -0.36 -4.00
N VAL A 136 -12.26 -0.29 -3.38
CA VAL A 136 -11.32 -1.41 -3.26
C VAL A 136 -11.28 -1.90 -1.81
N ASP A 137 -11.73 -3.13 -1.57
CA ASP A 137 -11.91 -3.66 -0.22
C ASP A 137 -10.63 -4.28 0.40
N SER A 138 -9.70 -4.72 -0.45
CA SER A 138 -8.49 -5.44 -0.03
C SER A 138 -7.28 -4.98 -0.83
N SER A 139 -6.11 -4.97 -0.19
CA SER A 139 -4.81 -4.72 -0.85
C SER A 139 -4.15 -6.00 -1.35
N ASP A 140 -4.80 -7.16 -1.18
CA ASP A 140 -4.26 -8.50 -1.41
C ASP A 140 -2.88 -8.67 -0.78
N GLU A 141 -2.77 -8.39 0.52
CA GLU A 141 -1.52 -8.47 1.29
C GLU A 141 -0.41 -7.48 0.87
N LEU A 142 -0.61 -6.63 -0.14
CA LEU A 142 0.41 -5.67 -0.60
C LEU A 142 0.96 -4.82 0.56
N PHE A 143 0.09 -4.40 1.49
CA PHE A 143 0.49 -3.61 2.66
C PHE A 143 1.31 -4.42 3.66
N ASN A 144 0.94 -5.69 3.90
CA ASN A 144 1.69 -6.57 4.80
C ASN A 144 3.07 -6.89 4.22
N VAL A 145 3.12 -7.19 2.94
CA VAL A 145 4.36 -7.48 2.22
C VAL A 145 5.29 -6.26 2.21
N TRP A 146 4.75 -5.05 2.03
CA TRP A 146 5.54 -3.82 2.14
C TRP A 146 6.02 -3.55 3.57
N ARG A 147 5.14 -3.75 4.56
CA ARG A 147 5.41 -3.36 5.95
C ARG A 147 6.35 -4.33 6.66
N TYR A 148 6.19 -5.62 6.38
CA TYR A 148 6.78 -6.72 7.14
C TYR A 148 7.56 -7.72 6.28
N GLY A 149 7.52 -7.59 4.95
CA GLY A 149 8.22 -8.47 4.01
C GLY A 149 7.46 -9.75 3.64
N PHE A 150 6.37 -10.06 4.34
CA PHE A 150 5.62 -11.30 4.17
C PHE A 150 4.10 -11.06 4.13
N PRO A 151 3.33 -11.87 3.38
CA PRO A 151 1.89 -11.94 3.53
C PRO A 151 1.54 -12.65 4.84
N TYR A 152 0.51 -12.18 5.55
CA TYR A 152 0.02 -12.81 6.78
C TYR A 152 -1.27 -13.60 6.59
N GLY A 153 -2.04 -13.31 5.53
CA GLY A 153 -3.24 -14.06 5.15
C GLY A 153 -2.99 -15.48 4.62
N TRP A 154 -1.78 -16.03 4.70
CA TRP A 154 -1.50 -17.43 4.34
C TRP A 154 -1.78 -18.42 5.49
N LEU A 155 -2.00 -17.93 6.72
CA LEU A 155 -2.19 -18.74 7.93
C LEU A 155 -3.60 -18.63 8.54
N MET A 156 -4.53 -17.93 7.88
CA MET A 156 -5.95 -17.84 8.25
C MET A 156 -6.82 -18.25 7.07
#